data_AF-A0A8J7YL15-F1
#
_entry.id   AF-A0A8J7YL15-F1
#
_cell.length_a   1.000
_cell.length_b   1.000
_cell.length_c   1.000
_cell.angle_alpha   90.00
_cell.angle_beta   90.00
_cell.angle_gamma   90.00
#
_symmetry.space_group_name_H-M   'P 1'
#
loop_
_entity.id
_entity.type
_entity.pdbx_description
1 polymer ?
#
loop_
_entity_poly.entity_id
_entity_poly.type
_entity_poly.pdbx_seq_one_letter_code
_entity_poly.pdbx_strand_id
1 'polypeptide(L)'
;MLLQGYIFGWLLKWGEVIGAIGSLILSALLVGLYHQQHKVLRLEQEPLIEVGDCDKDGNEISAYVSNYGKGVAKNMRLRTTVEFPKDDERNLLSDDRDPDRINTRSIEHSIQRCEDGEKIQERAISGGERGVEFSGRPPFPAPEGQAYGDFTSGVGEAFRNEHYEFNFWVEIVCEDEFGETITEPLFTPGRWIDIDPEEGKRLFEQHPNKITFEEVYNRGGFAPRRN
;
A
#
# COMPACT_ATOMS: atom_id res chain seq x y z
N MET A 1 -22.62 73.39 -0.42
CA MET A 1 -23.29 72.17 -0.91
C MET A 1 -22.35 71.19 -1.62
N LEU A 2 -21.25 71.63 -2.26
CA LEU A 2 -20.29 70.73 -2.94
C LEU A 2 -19.38 69.91 -2.01
N LEU A 3 -19.07 70.40 -0.80
CA LEU A 3 -18.18 69.70 0.15
C LEU A 3 -18.81 68.43 0.76
N GLN A 4 -20.13 68.45 0.98
CA GLN A 4 -20.86 67.33 1.59
C GLN A 4 -20.92 66.10 0.66
N GLY A 5 -21.08 66.32 -0.66
CA GLY A 5 -21.07 65.23 -1.64
C GLY A 5 -19.70 64.56 -1.80
N TYR A 6 -18.61 65.31 -1.64
CA TYR A 6 -17.24 64.79 -1.76
C TYR A 6 -16.86 63.88 -0.58
N ILE A 7 -17.24 64.27 0.65
CA ILE A 7 -16.99 63.47 1.86
C ILE A 7 -17.81 62.19 1.84
N PHE A 8 -19.09 62.25 1.47
CA PHE A 8 -19.94 61.05 1.37
C PHE A 8 -19.45 60.08 0.29
N GLY A 9 -19.02 60.56 -0.88
CA GLY A 9 -18.46 59.71 -1.93
C GLY A 9 -17.13 59.06 -1.54
N TRP A 10 -16.28 59.77 -0.81
CA TRP A 10 -15.05 59.22 -0.25
C TRP A 10 -15.35 58.11 0.78
N LEU A 11 -16.27 58.37 1.71
CA LEU A 11 -16.63 57.44 2.79
C LEU A 11 -17.31 56.16 2.25
N LEU A 12 -18.15 56.26 1.22
CA LEU A 12 -18.75 55.11 0.54
C LEU A 12 -17.69 54.23 -0.15
N LYS A 13 -16.70 54.83 -0.83
CA LYS A 13 -15.59 54.10 -1.46
C LYS A 13 -14.72 53.37 -0.44
N TRP A 14 -14.44 53.99 0.70
CA TRP A 14 -13.69 53.33 1.78
C TRP A 14 -14.49 52.23 2.48
N GLY A 15 -15.81 52.37 2.60
CA GLY A 15 -16.68 51.33 3.11
C GLY A 15 -16.64 50.05 2.27
N GLU A 16 -16.62 50.19 0.93
CA GLU A 16 -16.49 49.07 -0.01
C GLU A 16 -15.13 48.36 0.13
N VAL A 17 -14.03 49.12 0.23
CA VAL A 17 -12.67 48.57 0.42
C VAL A 17 -12.53 47.87 1.78
N ILE A 18 -13.02 48.47 2.85
CA ILE A 18 -12.97 47.87 4.20
C ILE A 18 -13.82 46.59 4.24
N GLY A 19 -14.99 46.59 3.58
CA GLY A 19 -15.83 45.40 3.45
C GLY A 19 -15.11 44.26 2.70
N ALA A 20 -14.44 44.57 1.58
CA ALA A 20 -13.68 43.60 0.82
C ALA A 20 -12.51 43.01 1.63
N ILE A 21 -11.73 43.85 2.33
CA ILE A 21 -10.64 43.40 3.20
C ILE A 21 -11.16 42.54 4.35
N GLY A 22 -12.27 42.96 5.00
CA GLY A 22 -12.90 42.18 6.06
C GLY A 22 -13.36 40.79 5.59
N SER A 23 -13.92 40.71 4.39
CA SER A 23 -14.32 39.43 3.78
C SER A 23 -13.12 38.51 3.50
N LEU A 24 -12.02 39.07 2.99
CA LEU A 24 -10.77 38.32 2.75
C LEU A 24 -10.18 37.78 4.05
N ILE A 25 -10.12 38.60 5.10
CA ILE A 25 -9.62 38.18 6.42
C ILE A 25 -10.53 37.10 7.00
N LEU A 26 -11.85 37.26 6.93
CA LEU A 26 -12.80 36.28 7.43
C LEU A 26 -12.67 34.94 6.68
N SER A 27 -12.49 34.99 5.37
CA SER A 27 -12.28 33.81 4.52
C SER A 27 -10.99 33.09 4.91
N ALA A 28 -9.90 33.82 5.12
CA ALA A 28 -8.63 33.26 5.58
C ALA A 28 -8.75 32.60 6.96
N LEU A 29 -9.47 33.23 7.90
CA LEU A 29 -9.73 32.67 9.23
C LEU A 29 -10.58 31.40 9.15
N LEU A 30 -11.60 31.37 8.29
CA LEU A 30 -12.43 30.18 8.06
C LEU A 30 -11.62 29.03 7.50
N VAL A 31 -10.75 29.28 6.53
CA VAL A 31 -9.83 28.28 5.98
C VAL A 31 -8.89 27.75 7.08
N GLY A 32 -8.36 28.64 7.93
CA GLY A 32 -7.52 28.27 9.07
C GLY A 32 -8.24 27.39 10.08
N LEU A 33 -9.47 27.75 10.46
CA LEU A 33 -10.31 26.97 11.38
C LEU A 33 -10.68 25.62 10.78
N TYR A 34 -11.04 25.57 9.50
CA TYR A 34 -11.34 24.35 8.79
C TYR A 34 -10.13 23.38 8.82
N HIS A 35 -8.92 23.90 8.59
CA HIS A 35 -7.71 23.11 8.65
C HIS A 35 -7.42 22.57 10.06
N GLN A 36 -7.68 23.36 11.10
CA GLN A 36 -7.55 22.90 12.49
C GLN A 36 -8.58 21.84 12.85
N GLN A 37 -9.85 22.03 12.49
CA GLN A 37 -10.92 21.05 12.71
C GLN A 37 -10.62 19.73 12.01
N HIS A 38 -10.17 19.79 10.76
CA HIS A 38 -9.76 18.61 9.99
C HIS A 38 -8.63 17.84 10.69
N LYS A 39 -7.65 18.54 11.25
CA LYS A 39 -6.54 17.90 11.98
C LYS A 39 -7.01 17.22 13.27
N VAL A 40 -7.94 17.82 14.01
CA VAL A 40 -8.48 17.22 15.25
C VAL A 40 -9.34 16.00 14.95
N LEU A 41 -10.27 16.10 13.99
CA LEU A 41 -11.11 14.97 13.57
C LEU A 41 -10.26 13.79 13.12
N ARG A 42 -9.18 14.07 12.38
CA ARG A 42 -8.26 13.04 11.92
C ARG A 42 -7.60 12.28 13.06
N LEU A 43 -7.12 12.97 14.11
CA LEU A 43 -6.53 12.31 15.27
C LEU A 43 -7.54 11.46 16.06
N GLU A 44 -8.81 11.87 16.05
CA GLU A 44 -9.89 11.11 16.71
C GLU A 44 -10.34 9.89 15.89
N GLN A 45 -10.15 9.93 14.57
CA GLN A 45 -10.60 8.92 13.61
C GLN A 45 -9.42 8.21 12.91
N GLU A 46 -8.27 8.13 13.57
CA GLU A 46 -7.12 7.42 13.02
C GLU A 46 -7.30 5.90 13.23
N PRO A 47 -7.28 5.08 12.17
CA PRO A 47 -7.21 3.63 12.32
C PRO A 47 -5.78 3.22 12.69
N LEU A 48 -5.65 2.19 13.53
CA LEU A 48 -4.36 1.63 13.94
C LEU A 48 -4.38 0.15 13.60
N ILE A 49 -3.77 -0.20 12.47
CA ILE A 49 -3.84 -1.53 11.90
C ILE A 49 -2.68 -2.38 12.41
N GLU A 50 -2.99 -3.61 12.80
CA GLU A 50 -2.01 -4.62 13.14
C GLU A 50 -2.36 -5.92 12.41
N VAL A 51 -1.37 -6.51 11.76
CA VAL A 51 -1.49 -7.84 11.17
C VAL A 51 -1.02 -8.85 12.21
N GLY A 52 -1.92 -9.76 12.60
CA GLY A 52 -1.63 -10.84 13.52
C GLY A 52 -1.00 -12.03 12.79
N ASP A 53 -1.78 -13.09 12.60
CA ASP A 53 -1.32 -14.30 11.92
C ASP A 53 -1.63 -14.27 10.41
N CYS A 54 -0.91 -15.07 9.63
CA CYS A 54 -1.18 -15.27 8.22
C CYS A 54 -1.11 -16.75 7.82
N ASP A 55 -2.21 -17.25 7.27
CA ASP A 55 -2.31 -18.57 6.67
C ASP A 55 -2.05 -18.48 5.17
N LYS A 56 -1.40 -19.51 4.63
CA LYS A 56 -0.98 -19.59 3.23
C LYS A 56 -1.46 -20.94 2.71
N ASP A 57 -2.26 -20.92 1.65
CA ASP A 57 -2.71 -22.14 0.95
C ASP A 57 -2.51 -21.94 -0.55
N GLY A 58 -1.44 -22.53 -1.08
CA GLY A 58 -1.08 -22.37 -2.48
C GLY A 58 -0.83 -20.90 -2.84
N ASN A 59 -1.74 -20.29 -3.61
CA ASN A 59 -1.65 -18.89 -4.03
C ASN A 59 -2.52 -17.94 -3.21
N GLU A 60 -3.26 -18.45 -2.24
CA GLU A 60 -4.13 -17.67 -1.40
C GLU A 60 -3.45 -17.38 -0.05
N ILE A 61 -3.60 -16.15 0.41
CA ILE A 61 -3.23 -15.75 1.77
C ILE A 61 -4.50 -15.33 2.50
N SER A 62 -4.70 -15.86 3.69
CA SER A 62 -5.62 -15.32 4.70
C SER A 62 -4.81 -14.61 5.77
N ALA A 63 -5.12 -13.35 6.03
CA ALA A 63 -4.45 -12.54 7.05
C ALA A 63 -5.46 -12.07 8.09
N TYR A 64 -5.12 -12.21 9.37
CA TYR A 64 -5.95 -11.75 10.48
C TYR A 64 -5.56 -10.32 10.87
N VAL A 65 -6.46 -9.38 10.60
CA VAL A 65 -6.21 -7.95 10.77
C VAL A 65 -7.00 -7.41 11.96
N SER A 66 -6.37 -6.59 12.77
CA SER A 66 -7.00 -5.88 13.87
C SER A 66 -6.87 -4.37 13.70
N ASN A 67 -7.92 -3.63 14.03
CA ASN A 67 -7.90 -2.18 14.08
C ASN A 67 -8.07 -1.72 15.54
N TYR A 68 -6.96 -1.39 16.19
CA TYR A 68 -6.94 -0.86 17.56
C TYR A 68 -7.27 0.63 17.63
N GLY A 69 -7.36 1.28 16.47
CA GLY A 69 -7.71 2.69 16.34
C GLY A 69 -9.21 2.91 16.48
N LYS A 70 -9.61 4.17 16.33
CA LYS A 70 -11.02 4.59 16.35
C LYS A 70 -11.56 4.85 14.96
N GLY A 71 -10.67 5.04 13.97
CA GLY A 71 -11.02 5.22 12.57
C GLY A 71 -11.42 3.94 11.86
N VAL A 72 -11.98 4.09 10.67
CA VAL A 72 -12.22 2.99 9.74
C VAL A 72 -11.05 2.89 8.76
N ALA A 73 -10.49 1.69 8.59
CA ALA A 73 -9.58 1.41 7.49
C ALA A 73 -10.37 0.75 6.35
N LYS A 74 -10.35 1.36 5.18
CA LYS A 74 -11.11 0.95 3.99
C LYS A 74 -10.17 0.55 2.84
N ASN A 75 -10.75 0.00 1.78
CA ASN A 75 -10.02 -0.37 0.56
C ASN A 75 -8.84 -1.31 0.81
N MET A 76 -9.07 -2.34 1.64
CA MET A 76 -8.09 -3.38 1.93
C MET A 76 -7.56 -4.04 0.65
N ARG A 77 -6.24 -4.08 0.53
CA ARG A 77 -5.47 -4.61 -0.59
C ARG A 77 -4.24 -5.36 -0.09
N LEU A 78 -3.77 -6.31 -0.87
CA LEU A 78 -2.42 -6.86 -0.78
C LEU A 78 -1.53 -6.12 -1.77
N ARG A 79 -0.40 -5.59 -1.30
CA ARG A 79 0.67 -5.10 -2.15
C ARG A 79 1.81 -6.11 -2.12
N THR A 80 2.22 -6.57 -3.29
CA THR A 80 3.48 -7.30 -3.43
C THR A 80 4.49 -6.38 -4.05
N THR A 81 5.64 -6.24 -3.40
CA THR A 81 6.80 -5.56 -3.96
C THR A 81 7.91 -6.57 -4.19
N VAL A 82 8.51 -6.49 -5.37
CA VAL A 82 9.59 -7.38 -5.81
C VAL A 82 10.78 -6.54 -6.27
N GLU A 83 11.96 -6.95 -5.86
CA GLU A 83 13.26 -6.41 -6.23
C GLU A 83 13.97 -7.43 -7.12
N PHE A 84 14.27 -7.03 -8.36
CA PHE A 84 15.07 -7.81 -9.31
C PHE A 84 16.46 -7.17 -9.49
N PRO A 85 17.53 -7.95 -9.65
CA PRO A 85 18.83 -7.41 -10.03
C PRO A 85 18.78 -6.88 -11.48
N LYS A 86 19.42 -5.73 -11.75
CA LYS A 86 19.52 -5.14 -13.10
C LYS A 86 20.69 -5.71 -13.92
N ASP A 87 21.74 -6.15 -13.25
CA ASP A 87 22.94 -6.71 -13.88
C ASP A 87 23.01 -8.23 -13.68
N ASP A 88 23.84 -8.91 -14.47
CA ASP A 88 24.19 -10.33 -14.28
C ASP A 88 24.97 -10.60 -12.97
N GLU A 89 25.31 -9.56 -12.21
CA GLU A 89 25.86 -9.73 -10.86
C GLU A 89 24.76 -10.15 -9.89
N ARG A 90 24.61 -11.47 -9.81
CA ARG A 90 23.74 -12.21 -8.90
C ARG A 90 24.23 -12.14 -7.46
N ASN A 91 23.92 -11.05 -6.74
CA ASN A 91 24.10 -11.02 -5.30
C ASN A 91 23.29 -9.92 -4.58
N LEU A 92 21.96 -10.08 -4.50
CA LEU A 92 21.08 -9.20 -3.73
C LEU A 92 21.25 -9.33 -2.19
N LEU A 93 22.09 -10.27 -1.72
CA LEU A 93 22.35 -10.49 -0.30
C LEU A 93 23.22 -9.45 0.38
N SER A 94 24.06 -8.71 -0.38
CA SER A 94 25.00 -7.80 0.27
C SER A 94 24.26 -6.64 0.94
N ASP A 95 24.67 -6.28 2.17
CA ASP A 95 24.11 -5.14 2.91
C ASP A 95 24.33 -3.79 2.20
N ASP A 96 25.23 -3.74 1.20
CA ASP A 96 25.49 -2.61 0.31
C ASP A 96 24.56 -2.63 -0.92
N ARG A 97 23.24 -2.72 -0.69
CA ARG A 97 22.25 -2.64 -1.77
C ARG A 97 22.28 -1.27 -2.42
N ASP A 98 22.98 -1.17 -3.54
CA ASP A 98 22.95 0.00 -4.40
C ASP A 98 21.56 0.10 -5.09
N PRO A 99 20.75 1.14 -4.79
CA PRO A 99 19.46 1.35 -5.43
C PRO A 99 19.55 1.42 -6.95
N ASP A 100 20.68 1.85 -7.49
CA ASP A 100 20.88 1.96 -8.94
C ASP A 100 20.99 0.60 -9.62
N ARG A 101 21.25 -0.48 -8.86
CA ARG A 101 21.41 -1.86 -9.36
C ARG A 101 20.18 -2.74 -9.19
N ILE A 102 19.12 -2.22 -8.57
CA ILE A 102 17.88 -2.95 -8.30
C ILE A 102 16.73 -2.35 -9.09
N ASN A 103 15.93 -3.20 -9.72
CA ASN A 103 14.65 -2.84 -10.30
C ASN A 103 13.53 -3.22 -9.32
N THR A 104 12.98 -2.22 -8.63
CA THR A 104 11.86 -2.41 -7.69
C THR A 104 10.53 -2.24 -8.41
N ARG A 105 9.62 -3.20 -8.26
CA ARG A 105 8.26 -3.16 -8.80
C ARG A 105 7.25 -3.47 -7.70
N SER A 106 6.15 -2.74 -7.67
CA SER A 106 5.05 -2.97 -6.73
C SER A 106 3.73 -3.05 -7.45
N ILE A 107 2.86 -3.94 -6.99
CA ILE A 107 1.49 -4.08 -7.51
C ILE A 107 0.54 -4.39 -6.37
N GLU A 108 -0.68 -3.86 -6.47
CA GLU A 108 -1.73 -4.04 -5.49
C GLU A 108 -2.90 -4.85 -6.06
N HIS A 109 -3.52 -5.66 -5.22
CA HIS A 109 -4.73 -6.39 -5.54
C HIS A 109 -5.70 -6.30 -4.35
N SER A 110 -6.97 -6.04 -4.62
CA SER A 110 -7.98 -5.99 -3.57
C SER A 110 -8.17 -7.35 -2.90
N ILE A 111 -8.38 -7.33 -1.59
CA ILE A 111 -8.74 -8.52 -0.81
C ILE A 111 -10.17 -8.43 -0.29
N GLN A 112 -10.69 -9.56 0.15
CA GLN A 112 -12.07 -9.71 0.62
C GLN A 112 -12.06 -10.11 2.08
N ARG A 113 -12.97 -9.53 2.87
CA ARG A 113 -13.24 -9.99 4.23
C ARG A 113 -13.86 -11.39 4.18
N CYS A 114 -13.47 -12.23 5.13
CA CYS A 114 -14.00 -13.58 5.30
C CYS A 114 -14.84 -13.63 6.58
N GLU A 115 -16.06 -14.13 6.48
CA GLU A 115 -16.95 -14.38 7.61
C GLU A 115 -17.52 -15.79 7.49
N ASP A 116 -17.40 -16.59 8.55
CA ASP A 116 -17.85 -17.99 8.59
C ASP A 116 -17.33 -18.86 7.41
N GLY A 117 -16.15 -18.53 6.88
CA GLY A 117 -15.52 -19.19 5.74
C GLY A 117 -16.00 -18.71 4.36
N GLU A 118 -16.89 -17.73 4.29
CA GLU A 118 -17.36 -17.13 3.04
C GLU A 118 -16.72 -15.76 2.80
N LYS A 119 -16.32 -15.51 1.53
CA LYS A 119 -15.78 -14.21 1.12
C LYS A 119 -16.92 -13.23 0.86
N ILE A 120 -16.92 -12.12 1.58
CA ILE A 120 -17.88 -11.03 1.40
C ILE A 120 -17.24 -9.84 0.67
N GLN A 121 -18.08 -8.98 0.08
CA GLN A 121 -17.61 -7.83 -0.69
C GLN A 121 -17.03 -6.71 0.20
N GLU A 122 -17.22 -6.79 1.53
CA GLU A 122 -16.66 -5.80 2.45
C GLU A 122 -15.12 -5.81 2.43
N ARG A 123 -14.54 -4.61 2.40
CA ARG A 123 -13.09 -4.37 2.33
C ARG A 123 -12.65 -3.34 3.37
N ALA A 124 -13.38 -3.27 4.46
CA ALA A 124 -13.14 -2.32 5.52
C ALA A 124 -13.12 -3.03 6.88
N ILE A 125 -12.42 -2.42 7.83
CA ILE A 125 -12.39 -2.80 9.22
C ILE A 125 -12.64 -1.55 10.07
N SER A 126 -13.68 -1.61 10.88
CA SER A 126 -14.09 -0.54 11.78
C SER A 126 -13.15 -0.44 12.97
N GLY A 127 -13.10 0.75 13.59
CA GLY A 127 -12.34 0.95 14.82
C GLY A 127 -12.79 -0.02 15.91
N GLY A 128 -11.84 -0.72 16.52
CA GLY A 128 -12.07 -1.70 17.58
C GLY A 128 -12.37 -3.12 17.12
N GLU A 129 -12.59 -3.37 15.82
CA GLU A 129 -12.68 -4.73 15.29
C GLU A 129 -11.30 -5.42 15.34
N ARG A 130 -11.28 -6.71 15.70
CA ARG A 130 -10.02 -7.46 15.93
C ARG A 130 -10.11 -8.85 15.32
N GLY A 131 -8.98 -9.33 14.80
CA GLY A 131 -8.85 -10.66 14.23
C GLY A 131 -9.79 -10.90 13.05
N VAL A 132 -10.10 -9.86 12.28
CA VAL A 132 -10.94 -9.97 11.08
C VAL A 132 -10.10 -10.59 9.99
N GLU A 133 -10.57 -11.70 9.43
CA GLU A 133 -9.88 -12.39 8.35
C GLU A 133 -10.10 -11.66 7.02
N PHE A 134 -9.00 -11.40 6.31
CA PHE A 134 -9.02 -10.97 4.92
C PHE A 134 -8.25 -11.96 4.07
N SER A 135 -8.89 -12.42 2.99
CA SER A 135 -8.29 -13.36 2.04
C SER A 135 -8.13 -12.76 0.65
N GLY A 136 -7.03 -13.11 0.00
CA GLY A 136 -6.82 -12.83 -1.41
C GLY A 136 -5.56 -13.47 -1.97
N ARG A 137 -5.40 -13.33 -3.29
CA ARG A 137 -4.21 -13.80 -3.99
C ARG A 137 -3.21 -12.66 -4.09
N PRO A 138 -2.00 -12.79 -3.52
CA PRO A 138 -0.96 -11.80 -3.70
C PRO A 138 -0.65 -11.66 -5.18
N PRO A 139 -0.70 -10.43 -5.73
CA PRO A 139 -0.28 -10.20 -7.10
C PRO A 139 1.23 -10.37 -7.22
N PHE A 140 1.76 -10.54 -8.43
CA PHE A 140 3.20 -10.57 -8.66
C PHE A 140 3.57 -9.70 -9.87
N PRO A 141 4.46 -8.70 -9.70
CA PRO A 141 4.94 -7.89 -10.80
C PRO A 141 6.13 -8.59 -11.48
N ALA A 142 6.04 -8.82 -12.79
CA ALA A 142 7.18 -9.30 -13.56
C ALA A 142 8.26 -8.20 -13.71
N PRO A 143 9.52 -8.58 -13.99
CA PRO A 143 10.64 -7.65 -14.17
C PRO A 143 10.37 -6.51 -15.17
N GLU A 144 9.68 -6.84 -16.27
CA GLU A 144 9.31 -5.92 -17.34
C GLU A 144 8.14 -4.98 -16.98
N GLY A 145 7.54 -5.15 -15.79
CA GLY A 145 6.43 -4.35 -15.30
C GLY A 145 5.04 -4.91 -15.62
N GLN A 146 4.95 -6.08 -16.24
CA GLN A 146 3.67 -6.76 -16.44
C GLN A 146 3.11 -7.24 -15.08
N ALA A 147 1.82 -6.98 -14.89
CA ALA A 147 1.06 -7.30 -13.70
C ALA A 147 0.43 -8.70 -13.80
N TYR A 148 0.67 -9.56 -12.80
CA TYR A 148 0.02 -10.85 -12.68
C TYR A 148 -0.84 -10.91 -11.42
N GLY A 149 -2.02 -11.52 -11.53
CA GLY A 149 -2.99 -11.64 -10.44
C GLY A 149 -2.64 -12.71 -9.39
N ASP A 150 -1.59 -13.51 -9.63
CA ASP A 150 -1.08 -14.52 -8.71
C ASP A 150 0.42 -14.76 -8.89
N PHE A 151 1.02 -15.41 -7.87
CA PHE A 151 2.43 -15.77 -7.86
C PHE A 151 2.78 -16.82 -8.91
N THR A 152 1.92 -17.80 -9.17
CA THR A 152 2.20 -18.84 -10.19
C THR A 152 2.47 -18.27 -11.56
N SER A 153 1.63 -17.35 -12.00
CA SER A 153 1.78 -16.73 -13.31
C SER A 153 2.98 -15.78 -13.31
N GLY A 154 3.13 -14.95 -12.28
CA GLY A 154 4.19 -13.94 -12.26
C GLY A 154 5.60 -14.49 -12.06
N VAL A 155 5.79 -15.44 -11.14
CA VAL A 155 7.08 -16.12 -10.95
C VAL A 155 7.38 -17.05 -12.12
N GLY A 156 6.36 -17.72 -12.67
CA GLY A 156 6.51 -18.49 -13.90
C GLY A 156 7.01 -17.65 -15.08
N GLU A 157 6.49 -16.43 -15.24
CA GLU A 157 7.00 -15.50 -16.26
C GLU A 157 8.42 -15.02 -15.93
N ALA A 158 8.73 -14.73 -14.67
CA ALA A 158 10.09 -14.36 -14.26
C ALA A 158 11.10 -15.46 -14.65
N PHE A 159 10.79 -16.73 -14.38
CA PHE A 159 11.64 -17.85 -14.80
C PHE A 159 11.74 -18.00 -16.31
N ARG A 160 10.65 -17.78 -17.05
CA ARG A 160 10.68 -17.78 -18.53
C ARG A 160 11.64 -16.74 -19.08
N ASN A 161 11.71 -15.58 -18.44
CA ASN A 161 12.61 -14.48 -18.79
C ASN A 161 13.99 -14.59 -18.10
N GLU A 162 14.34 -15.78 -17.61
CA GLU A 162 15.64 -16.10 -17.00
C GLU A 162 15.97 -15.30 -15.71
N HIS A 163 14.95 -14.81 -15.02
CA HIS A 163 15.08 -14.20 -13.69
C HIS A 163 14.83 -15.23 -12.59
N TYR A 164 15.92 -15.78 -12.04
CA TYR A 164 15.87 -16.79 -10.98
C TYR A 164 16.25 -16.26 -9.58
N GLU A 165 16.65 -14.99 -9.52
CA GLU A 165 16.97 -14.30 -8.27
C GLU A 165 16.06 -13.09 -8.10
N PHE A 166 15.36 -13.01 -6.97
CA PHE A 166 14.56 -11.85 -6.59
C PHE A 166 14.26 -11.83 -5.09
N ASN A 167 14.03 -10.64 -4.55
CA ASN A 167 13.53 -10.45 -3.19
C ASN A 167 12.08 -9.94 -3.25
N PHE A 168 11.19 -10.43 -2.39
CA PHE A 168 9.83 -9.94 -2.33
C PHE A 168 9.31 -9.80 -0.90
N TRP A 169 8.34 -8.89 -0.75
CA TRP A 169 7.54 -8.77 0.46
C TRP A 169 6.09 -8.51 0.09
N VAL A 170 5.20 -8.90 1.00
CA VAL A 170 3.77 -8.67 0.85
C VAL A 170 3.28 -7.87 2.05
N GLU A 171 2.51 -6.83 1.79
CA GLU A 171 1.97 -5.90 2.77
C GLU A 171 0.46 -5.83 2.61
N ILE A 172 -0.25 -5.61 3.72
CA ILE A 172 -1.61 -5.10 3.67
C ILE A 172 -1.54 -3.61 3.49
N VAL A 173 -2.33 -3.12 2.55
CA VAL A 173 -2.49 -1.70 2.24
C VAL A 173 -3.95 -1.33 2.40
N CYS A 174 -4.20 -0.28 3.14
CA CYS A 174 -5.54 0.26 3.33
C CYS A 174 -5.50 1.80 3.31
N GLU A 175 -6.68 2.40 3.34
CA GLU A 175 -6.85 3.85 3.41
C GLU A 175 -7.63 4.22 4.66
N ASP A 176 -7.32 5.35 5.27
CA ASP A 176 -8.17 5.93 6.31
C ASP A 176 -9.40 6.64 5.72
N GLU A 177 -10.25 7.22 6.57
CA GLU A 177 -11.43 7.96 6.12
C GLU A 177 -11.08 9.17 5.23
N PHE A 178 -9.87 9.72 5.37
CA PHE A 178 -9.35 10.89 4.66
C PHE A 178 -8.60 10.53 3.36
N GLY A 179 -8.42 9.24 3.07
CA GLY A 179 -7.75 8.73 1.87
C GLY A 179 -6.22 8.61 2.01
N GLU A 180 -5.68 8.70 3.21
CA GLU A 180 -4.25 8.42 3.44
C GLU A 180 -3.98 6.93 3.49
N THR A 181 -2.87 6.52 2.88
CA THR A 181 -2.48 5.12 2.80
C THR A 181 -1.76 4.66 4.06
N ILE A 182 -2.19 3.52 4.60
CA ILE A 182 -1.58 2.82 5.72
C ILE A 182 -1.10 1.47 5.21
N THR A 183 0.12 1.09 5.61
CA THR A 183 0.78 -0.13 5.13
C THR A 183 1.32 -0.93 6.30
N GLU A 184 0.99 -2.21 6.37
CA GLU A 184 1.50 -3.13 7.38
C GLU A 184 2.04 -4.39 6.70
N PRO A 185 3.29 -4.81 7.00
CA PRO A 185 3.86 -6.00 6.38
C PRO A 185 3.18 -7.28 6.90
N LEU A 186 2.86 -8.21 6.00
CA LEU A 186 2.36 -9.53 6.40
C LEU A 186 3.44 -10.40 7.07
N PHE A 187 4.69 -10.17 6.70
CA PHE A 187 5.84 -10.87 7.26
C PHE A 187 7.07 -9.98 7.21
N THR A 188 7.87 -10.07 8.26
CA THR A 188 9.18 -9.43 8.31
C THR A 188 10.23 -10.44 8.80
N PRO A 189 11.42 -10.50 8.16
CA PRO A 189 11.81 -9.75 6.96
C PRO A 189 11.16 -10.33 5.68
N GLY A 190 11.39 -9.67 4.54
CA GLY A 190 11.00 -10.19 3.22
C GLY A 190 11.64 -11.53 2.88
N ARG A 191 11.30 -12.08 1.72
CA ARG A 191 11.78 -13.38 1.25
C ARG A 191 12.70 -13.22 0.06
N TRP A 192 13.89 -13.80 0.17
CA TRP A 192 14.84 -13.86 -0.92
C TRP A 192 14.80 -15.23 -1.60
N ILE A 193 14.68 -15.21 -2.91
CA ILE A 193 14.68 -16.36 -3.79
C ILE A 193 15.96 -16.32 -4.62
N ASP A 194 16.70 -17.41 -4.57
CA ASP A 194 17.84 -17.71 -5.44
C ASP A 194 17.70 -19.18 -5.84
N ILE A 195 17.22 -19.40 -7.07
CA ILE A 195 16.98 -20.73 -7.62
C ILE A 195 17.98 -20.99 -8.73
N ASP A 196 18.53 -22.20 -8.77
CA ASP A 196 19.38 -22.61 -9.88
C ASP A 196 18.63 -22.51 -11.23
N PRO A 197 19.22 -21.94 -12.29
CA PRO A 197 18.55 -21.78 -13.57
C PRO A 197 17.97 -23.08 -14.16
N GLU A 198 18.63 -24.23 -14.00
CA GLU A 198 18.11 -25.51 -14.50
C GLU A 198 16.88 -25.95 -13.70
N GLU A 199 16.90 -25.74 -12.38
CA GLU A 199 15.74 -26.01 -11.54
C GLU A 199 14.57 -25.09 -11.87
N GLY A 200 14.82 -23.78 -12.05
CA GLY A 200 13.80 -22.80 -12.42
C GLY A 200 13.14 -23.13 -13.77
N LYS A 201 13.95 -23.48 -14.78
CA LYS A 201 13.45 -23.96 -16.08
C LYS A 201 12.59 -25.21 -15.94
N ARG A 202 13.05 -26.20 -15.17
CA ARG A 202 12.29 -27.43 -14.90
C ARG A 202 10.95 -27.16 -14.21
N LEU A 203 10.93 -26.27 -13.21
CA LEU A 203 9.71 -25.90 -12.51
C LEU A 203 8.70 -25.25 -13.46
N PHE A 204 9.14 -24.29 -14.27
CA PHE A 204 8.29 -23.60 -15.23
C PHE A 204 7.75 -24.55 -16.32
N GLU A 205 8.60 -25.41 -16.89
CA GLU A 205 8.22 -26.25 -18.04
C GLU A 205 7.42 -27.50 -17.65
N GLN A 206 7.77 -28.14 -16.52
CA GLN A 206 7.21 -29.44 -16.15
C GLN A 206 6.20 -29.37 -15.02
N HIS A 207 6.31 -28.36 -14.14
CA HIS A 207 5.53 -28.27 -12.92
C HIS A 207 5.04 -26.83 -12.62
N PRO A 208 4.44 -26.10 -13.58
CA PRO A 208 4.07 -24.71 -13.36
C PRO A 208 3.10 -24.53 -12.19
N ASN A 209 2.20 -25.50 -11.97
CA ASN A 209 1.24 -25.47 -10.85
C ASN A 209 1.88 -25.61 -9.46
N LYS A 210 3.18 -25.95 -9.37
CA LYS A 210 3.92 -26.00 -8.11
C LYS A 210 4.54 -24.65 -7.73
N ILE A 211 4.53 -23.66 -8.62
CA ILE A 211 5.09 -22.33 -8.36
C ILE A 211 4.04 -21.51 -7.60
N THR A 212 3.65 -21.95 -6.41
CA THR A 212 2.63 -21.24 -5.62
C THR A 212 3.28 -20.20 -4.70
N PHE A 213 2.50 -19.25 -4.19
CA PHE A 213 2.98 -18.31 -3.17
C PHE A 213 3.59 -19.04 -1.97
N GLU A 214 2.89 -20.05 -1.44
CA GLU A 214 3.34 -20.86 -0.31
C GLU A 214 4.67 -21.55 -0.58
N GLU A 215 4.81 -22.20 -1.75
CA GLU A 215 6.05 -22.89 -2.12
C GLU A 215 7.23 -21.91 -2.27
N VAL A 216 7.01 -20.79 -2.95
CA VAL A 216 8.03 -19.74 -3.13
C VAL A 216 8.42 -19.14 -1.79
N TYR A 217 7.45 -18.84 -0.92
CA TYR A 217 7.70 -18.33 0.42
C TYR A 217 8.51 -19.30 1.28
N ASN A 218 8.19 -20.60 1.24
CA ASN A 218 8.86 -21.64 2.02
C ASN A 218 10.28 -21.96 1.51
N ARG A 219 10.52 -21.83 0.21
CA ARG A 219 11.87 -21.94 -0.37
C ARG A 219 12.74 -20.72 -0.07
N GLY A 220 12.11 -19.56 0.11
CA GLY A 220 12.83 -18.30 0.27
C GLY A 220 13.55 -18.18 1.61
N GLY A 221 14.83 -17.83 1.53
CA GLY A 221 15.60 -17.38 2.67
C GLY A 221 15.02 -16.07 3.22
N PHE A 222 15.37 -15.74 4.47
CA PHE A 222 15.07 -14.42 5.01
C PHE A 222 15.92 -13.38 4.27
N ALA A 223 15.27 -12.37 3.69
CA ALA A 223 15.98 -11.26 3.08
C ALA A 223 16.66 -10.41 4.18
N PRO A 224 17.86 -9.85 3.91
CA PRO A 224 18.45 -8.84 4.77
C PRO A 224 17.47 -7.69 5.00
N ARG A 225 17.40 -7.18 6.24
CA ARG A 225 16.51 -6.05 6.59
C ARG A 225 16.89 -4.82 5.76
N ARG A 226 15.88 -4.11 5.25
CA ARG A 226 16.07 -2.75 4.74
C ARG A 226 16.39 -1.87 5.95
N ASN A 227 17.57 -1.24 5.97
CA ASN A 227 17.87 -0.14 6.89
C ASN A 227 17.19 1.14 6.42
#